data_AF-A0A2D4GCF6-F1
#
_entry.id   AF-A0A2D4GCF6-F1
#
_cell.length_a   1.000
_cell.length_b   1.000
_cell.length_c   1.000
_cell.angle_alpha   90.00
_cell.angle_beta   90.00
_cell.angle_gamma   90.00
#
_symmetry.space_group_name_H-M   'P 1'
#
loop_
_entity.id
_entity.type
_entity.pdbx_description
1 polymer ?
#
loop_
_entity_poly.entity_id
_entity_poly.type
_entity_poly.pdbx_seq_one_letter_code
_entity_poly.pdbx_strand_id
1 'polypeptide(L)'
;EFESKLADALQDLRGQHDDQLKLYKGELEKTYGAKLENAKQSAERNSNMAGAAHEELQQTRIRIDSLSAQLSQLQKQLAAKEAKLRDLEDSLARERDTSRRILADKEREMAEMRARMQQQLDEYQELLDIKLALDMEINAYRKLLEGEEERLRLSPSPSSQKSGSRTRVSSSGQSSTKKRKLEDGESRTSFSQHARTSGRVAVEEVDLEGKFVRLRNKSNEDQSLGNWQIKRQNGEDAPICYRFPPKFTLKANQLVTIWAAGAGVSHNPPTDMVWKNQSSWGSGDSLRTALLTSSGEEVAMRKLVRTIVVNDDDEEDDEDGIHGHHHHSHCSASGDPGEYNLRSRTVLCGTCGQPAEKSSGATNVGT
;
A
#
# COMPACT_ATOMS: atom_id res chain seq x y z
N GLU A 1 17.84 125.16 16.25
CA GLU A 1 18.72 124.06 15.80
C GLU A 1 18.83 122.90 16.80
N PHE A 2 19.09 123.14 18.09
CA PHE A 2 19.20 122.06 19.08
C PHE A 2 17.90 121.29 19.35
N GLU A 3 16.75 121.96 19.41
CA GLU A 3 15.45 121.30 19.58
C GLU A 3 15.09 120.38 18.39
N SER A 4 15.42 120.79 17.16
CA SER A 4 15.23 119.96 15.96
C SER A 4 16.09 118.71 16.01
N LYS A 5 17.37 118.83 16.38
CA LYS A 5 18.28 117.68 16.50
C LYS A 5 17.87 116.71 17.61
N LEU A 6 17.31 117.21 18.72
CA LEU A 6 16.79 116.38 19.79
C LEU A 6 15.49 115.66 19.38
N ALA A 7 14.60 116.36 18.68
CA ALA A 7 13.38 115.77 18.11
C ALA A 7 13.70 114.67 17.08
N ASP A 8 14.66 114.91 16.18
CA ASP A 8 15.14 113.93 15.21
C ASP A 8 15.77 112.71 15.91
N ALA A 9 16.62 112.91 16.93
CA ALA A 9 17.22 111.82 17.68
C ALA A 9 16.19 110.97 18.44
N LEU A 10 15.13 111.59 18.99
CA LEU A 10 14.02 110.87 19.63
C LEU A 10 13.15 110.12 18.62
N GLN A 11 12.97 110.68 17.42
CA GLN A 11 12.25 110.02 16.33
C GLN A 11 13.04 108.83 15.77
N ASP A 12 14.35 108.97 15.62
CA ASP A 12 15.25 107.88 15.22
C ASP A 12 15.28 106.75 16.28
N LEU A 13 15.33 107.09 17.57
CA LEU A 13 15.24 106.09 18.65
C LEU A 13 13.91 105.33 18.62
N ARG A 14 12.79 106.03 18.37
CA ARG A 14 11.48 105.37 18.20
C ARG A 14 11.48 104.47 16.97
N GLY A 15 12.01 104.93 15.84
CA GLY A 15 12.13 104.14 14.61
C GLY A 15 12.96 102.86 14.83
N GLN A 16 14.12 102.98 15.48
CA GLN A 16 14.97 101.83 15.83
C GLN A 16 14.26 100.85 16.77
N HIS A 17 13.53 101.35 17.77
CA HIS A 17 12.73 100.50 18.66
C HIS A 17 11.60 99.79 17.92
N ASP A 18 10.87 100.49 17.05
CA ASP A 18 9.80 99.90 16.24
C ASP A 18 10.33 98.83 15.29
N ASP A 19 11.50 99.05 14.70
CA ASP A 19 12.14 98.07 13.82
C ASP A 19 12.69 96.86 14.58
N GLN A 20 13.23 97.06 15.78
CA GLN A 20 13.57 95.96 16.70
C GLN A 20 12.33 95.15 17.09
N LEU A 21 11.22 95.81 17.43
CA LEU A 21 9.97 95.13 17.77
C LEU A 21 9.40 94.33 16.59
N LYS A 22 9.48 94.87 15.37
CA LYS A 22 9.09 94.15 14.15
C LYS A 22 9.98 92.94 13.90
N LEU A 23 11.30 93.07 14.06
CA LEU A 23 12.25 91.96 13.93
C LEU A 23 11.95 90.86 14.95
N TYR A 24 11.85 91.22 16.23
CA TYR A 24 11.50 90.26 17.29
C TYR A 24 10.17 89.57 17.04
N LYS A 25 9.14 90.30 16.62
CA LYS A 25 7.84 89.72 16.28
C LYS A 25 7.97 88.74 15.11
N GLY A 26 8.68 89.10 14.04
CA GLY A 26 8.89 88.23 12.88
C GLY A 26 9.68 86.97 13.22
N GLU A 27 10.73 87.08 14.03
CA GLU A 27 11.51 85.94 14.52
C GLU A 27 10.66 85.03 15.44
N LEU A 28 9.84 85.63 16.31
CA LEU A 28 8.92 84.90 17.18
C LEU A 28 7.86 84.13 16.36
N GLU A 29 7.23 84.78 15.38
CA GLU A 29 6.27 84.14 14.47
C GLU A 29 6.93 83.01 13.67
N LYS A 30 8.16 83.23 13.17
CA LYS A 30 8.91 82.21 12.44
C LYS A 30 9.24 81.00 13.32
N THR A 31 9.68 81.22 14.55
CA THR A 31 10.03 80.13 15.48
C THR A 31 8.80 79.37 15.96
N TYR A 32 7.69 80.06 16.27
CA TYR A 32 6.43 79.38 16.61
C TYR A 32 5.84 78.63 15.41
N GLY A 33 5.85 79.24 14.22
CA GLY A 33 5.44 78.58 12.98
C GLY A 33 6.23 77.31 12.73
N ALA A 34 7.56 77.36 12.86
CA ALA A 34 8.43 76.19 12.72
C ALA A 34 8.14 75.10 13.77
N LYS A 35 7.91 75.47 15.05
CA LYS A 35 7.57 74.51 16.11
C LYS A 35 6.22 73.84 15.86
N LEU A 36 5.21 74.62 15.43
CA LEU A 36 3.86 74.12 15.18
C LEU A 36 3.85 73.20 13.96
N GLU A 37 4.58 73.56 12.91
CA GLU A 37 4.76 72.72 11.73
C GLU A 37 5.51 71.42 12.06
N ASN A 38 6.59 71.49 12.85
CA ASN A 38 7.31 70.30 13.30
C ASN A 38 6.42 69.40 14.17
N ALA A 39 5.63 69.97 15.08
CA ALA A 39 4.68 69.21 15.90
C ALA A 39 3.60 68.54 15.04
N LYS A 40 3.07 69.23 14.02
CA LYS A 40 2.13 68.65 13.04
C LYS A 40 2.75 67.49 12.27
N GLN A 41 3.95 67.68 11.70
CA GLN A 41 4.66 66.63 10.97
C GLN A 41 4.97 65.42 11.85
N SER A 42 5.34 65.66 13.11
CA SER A 42 5.58 64.59 14.09
C SER A 42 4.28 63.82 14.41
N ALA A 43 3.17 64.53 14.64
CA ALA A 43 1.87 63.91 14.88
C ALA A 43 1.39 63.09 13.67
N GLU A 44 1.57 63.60 12.45
CA GLU A 44 1.23 62.90 11.21
C GLU A 44 2.07 61.63 11.03
N ARG A 45 3.40 61.72 11.25
CA ARG A 45 4.28 60.53 11.22
C ARG A 45 3.85 59.48 12.25
N ASN A 46 3.53 59.90 13.46
CA ASN A 46 3.07 58.99 14.51
C ASN A 46 1.72 58.34 14.15
N SER A 47 0.78 59.11 13.59
CA SER A 47 -0.50 58.58 13.10
C SER A 47 -0.30 57.56 11.98
N ASN A 48 0.58 57.85 11.02
CA ASN A 48 0.88 56.95 9.90
C ASN A 48 1.53 55.65 10.40
N MET A 49 2.46 55.74 11.35
CA MET A 49 3.09 54.57 11.97
C MET A 49 2.09 53.73 12.76
N ALA A 50 1.19 54.36 13.53
CA ALA A 50 0.12 53.65 14.24
C ALA A 50 -0.87 52.98 13.27
N GLY A 51 -1.20 53.65 12.17
CA GLY A 51 -2.01 53.08 11.09
C GLY A 51 -1.38 51.84 10.48
N ALA A 52 -0.11 51.92 10.08
CA ALA A 52 0.64 50.79 9.53
C ALA A 52 0.72 49.61 10.51
N ALA A 53 1.02 49.87 11.78
CA ALA A 53 1.05 48.81 12.80
C ALA A 53 -0.33 48.17 13.01
N HIS A 54 -1.42 48.95 12.90
CA HIS A 54 -2.77 48.41 13.02
C HIS A 54 -3.15 47.53 11.82
N GLU A 55 -2.78 47.95 10.61
CA GLU A 55 -2.97 47.15 9.39
C GLU A 55 -2.21 45.82 9.46
N GLU A 56 -0.95 45.84 9.91
CA GLU A 56 -0.15 44.62 10.11
C GLU A 56 -0.79 43.68 11.14
N LEU A 57 -1.31 44.23 12.25
CA LEU A 57 -2.04 43.44 13.26
C LEU A 57 -3.32 42.83 12.69
N GLN A 58 -4.08 43.57 11.87
CA GLN A 58 -5.27 43.02 11.22
C GLN A 58 -4.90 41.92 10.23
N GLN A 59 -3.86 42.11 9.42
CA GLN A 59 -3.39 41.13 8.45
C GLN A 59 -2.92 39.83 9.13
N THR A 60 -2.17 39.95 10.23
CA THR A 60 -1.70 38.80 11.01
C THR A 60 -2.86 38.07 11.68
N ARG A 61 -3.86 38.79 12.20
CA ARG A 61 -5.08 38.18 12.75
C ARG A 61 -5.84 37.37 11.71
N ILE A 62 -6.09 37.95 10.52
CA ILE A 62 -6.74 37.23 9.41
C ILE A 62 -5.95 35.98 9.02
N ARG A 63 -4.62 36.07 9.00
CA ARG A 63 -3.75 34.93 8.71
C ARG A 63 -3.88 33.83 9.78
N ILE A 64 -3.91 34.19 11.05
CA ILE A 64 -4.11 33.24 12.16
C ILE A 64 -5.47 32.54 12.04
N ASP A 65 -6.54 33.29 11.77
CA ASP A 65 -7.88 32.72 11.62
C ASP A 65 -7.95 31.76 10.43
N SER A 66 -7.34 32.14 9.30
CA SER A 66 -7.23 31.29 8.11
C SER A 66 -6.47 29.99 8.39
N LEU A 67 -5.30 30.08 9.03
CA LEU A 67 -4.49 28.91 9.39
C LEU A 67 -5.21 28.02 10.41
N SER A 68 -5.92 28.62 11.37
CA SER A 68 -6.69 27.88 12.37
C SER A 68 -7.85 27.12 11.72
N ALA A 69 -8.53 27.71 10.73
CA ALA A 69 -9.56 27.04 9.94
C ALA A 69 -8.99 25.86 9.14
N GLN A 70 -7.82 26.05 8.49
CA GLN A 70 -7.12 24.97 7.78
C GLN A 70 -6.71 23.83 8.71
N LEU A 71 -6.18 24.14 9.89
CA LEU A 71 -5.84 23.14 10.91
C LEU A 71 -7.07 22.35 11.34
N SER A 72 -8.19 23.02 11.62
CA SER A 72 -9.44 22.34 11.98
C SER A 72 -9.95 21.44 10.85
N GLN A 73 -9.85 21.89 9.60
CA GLN A 73 -10.23 21.10 8.43
C GLN A 73 -9.34 19.84 8.30
N LEU A 74 -8.03 19.99 8.43
CA LEU A 74 -7.09 18.86 8.37
C LEU A 74 -7.30 17.87 9.50
N GLN A 75 -7.57 18.35 10.73
CA GLN A 75 -7.92 17.49 11.86
C GLN A 75 -9.19 16.68 11.60
N LYS A 76 -10.24 17.30 11.04
CA LYS A 76 -11.47 16.58 10.65
C LYS A 76 -11.21 15.54 9.57
N GLN A 77 -10.39 15.88 8.57
CA GLN A 77 -10.02 14.95 7.51
C GLN A 77 -9.23 13.76 8.07
N LEU A 78 -8.29 14.01 8.97
CA LEU A 78 -7.51 12.96 9.62
C LEU A 78 -8.43 12.02 10.42
N ALA A 79 -9.32 12.55 11.25
CA ALA A 79 -10.30 11.75 12.00
C ALA A 79 -11.19 10.90 11.07
N ALA A 80 -11.66 11.47 9.96
CA ALA A 80 -12.45 10.74 8.97
C ALA A 80 -11.66 9.63 8.26
N LYS A 81 -10.37 9.85 7.99
CA LYS A 81 -9.48 8.84 7.40
C LYS A 81 -9.18 7.72 8.38
N GLU A 82 -8.93 8.04 9.64
CA GLU A 82 -8.74 7.05 10.71
C GLU A 82 -10.00 6.19 10.93
N ALA A 83 -11.18 6.80 10.95
CA ALA A 83 -12.45 6.06 11.04
C ALA A 83 -12.58 5.08 9.85
N LYS A 84 -12.31 5.55 8.63
CA LYS A 84 -12.35 4.70 7.44
C LYS A 84 -11.32 3.57 7.46
N LEU A 85 -10.14 3.80 8.03
CA LEU A 85 -9.13 2.74 8.20
C LEU A 85 -9.65 1.65 9.15
N ARG A 86 -10.19 2.02 10.31
CA ARG A 86 -10.79 1.07 11.25
C ARG A 86 -11.92 0.27 10.60
N ASP A 87 -12.82 0.91 9.86
CA ASP A 87 -13.91 0.22 9.17
C ASP A 87 -13.40 -0.80 8.14
N LEU A 88 -12.32 -0.47 7.41
CA LEU A 88 -11.69 -1.36 6.43
C LEU A 88 -10.96 -2.53 7.09
N GLU A 89 -10.25 -2.28 8.20
CA GLU A 89 -9.58 -3.31 8.99
C GLU A 89 -10.61 -4.31 9.56
N ASP A 90 -11.70 -3.81 10.13
CA ASP A 90 -12.82 -4.60 10.61
C ASP A 90 -13.48 -5.43 9.49
N SER A 91 -13.71 -4.81 8.33
CA SER A 91 -14.27 -5.50 7.16
C SER A 91 -13.36 -6.63 6.70
N LEU A 92 -12.05 -6.39 6.64
CA LEU A 92 -11.06 -7.38 6.22
C LEU A 92 -10.95 -8.52 7.23
N ALA A 93 -11.00 -8.21 8.54
CA ALA A 93 -11.02 -9.22 9.60
C ALA A 93 -12.25 -10.13 9.44
N ARG A 94 -13.44 -9.56 9.23
CA ARG A 94 -14.68 -10.32 8.98
C ARG A 94 -14.55 -11.21 7.74
N GLU A 95 -14.00 -10.70 6.64
CA GLU A 95 -13.82 -11.47 5.40
C GLU A 95 -12.82 -12.62 5.56
N ARG A 96 -11.75 -12.41 6.34
CA ARG A 96 -10.80 -13.49 6.69
C ARG A 96 -11.47 -14.57 7.53
N ASP A 97 -12.27 -14.17 8.52
CA ASP A 97 -12.99 -15.12 9.37
C ASP A 97 -14.02 -15.92 8.59
N THR A 98 -14.78 -15.29 7.70
CA THR A 98 -15.74 -16.00 6.85
C THR A 98 -15.04 -16.96 5.90
N SER A 99 -13.95 -16.52 5.25
CA SER A 99 -13.14 -17.37 4.37
C SER A 99 -12.56 -18.58 5.12
N ARG A 100 -12.03 -18.35 6.33
CA ARG A 100 -11.50 -19.41 7.20
C ARG A 100 -12.57 -20.44 7.56
N ARG A 101 -13.79 -19.99 7.90
CA ARG A 101 -14.93 -20.89 8.19
C ARG A 101 -15.32 -21.72 6.98
N ILE A 102 -15.44 -21.09 5.81
CA ILE A 102 -15.78 -21.80 4.56
C ILE A 102 -14.71 -22.84 4.22
N LEU A 103 -13.43 -22.51 4.37
CA LEU A 103 -12.34 -23.46 4.14
C LEU A 103 -12.43 -24.65 5.10
N ALA A 104 -12.63 -24.40 6.40
CA ALA A 104 -12.78 -25.46 7.39
C ALA A 104 -13.98 -26.39 7.10
N ASP A 105 -15.12 -25.81 6.68
CA ASP A 105 -16.28 -26.60 6.27
C ASP A 105 -15.99 -27.46 5.04
N LYS A 106 -15.26 -26.93 4.04
CA LYS A 106 -14.88 -27.69 2.85
C LYS A 106 -13.86 -28.78 3.16
N GLU A 107 -12.91 -28.53 4.04
CA GLU A 107 -11.97 -29.55 4.52
C GLU A 107 -12.70 -30.69 5.24
N ARG A 108 -13.70 -30.36 6.07
CA ARG A 108 -14.56 -31.36 6.72
C ARG A 108 -15.36 -32.17 5.70
N GLU A 109 -16.02 -31.53 4.74
CA GLU A 109 -16.75 -32.22 3.66
C GLU A 109 -15.83 -33.17 2.86
N MET A 110 -14.61 -32.73 2.56
CA MET A 110 -13.60 -33.54 1.87
C MET A 110 -13.17 -34.74 2.70
N ALA A 111 -12.97 -34.57 4.01
CA ALA A 111 -12.65 -35.66 4.93
C ALA A 111 -13.78 -36.68 5.01
N GLU A 112 -15.03 -36.22 5.11
CA GLU A 112 -16.22 -37.08 5.11
C GLU A 112 -16.34 -37.89 3.80
N MET A 113 -16.15 -37.26 2.64
CA MET A 113 -16.18 -37.97 1.36
C MET A 113 -15.08 -39.02 1.23
N ARG A 114 -13.86 -38.72 1.69
CA ARG A 114 -12.75 -39.69 1.73
C ARG A 114 -13.08 -40.88 2.64
N ALA A 115 -13.65 -40.62 3.82
CA ALA A 115 -14.06 -41.67 4.73
C ALA A 115 -15.14 -42.58 4.11
N ARG A 116 -16.16 -42.01 3.46
CA ARG A 116 -17.19 -42.78 2.73
C ARG A 116 -16.59 -43.61 1.59
N MET A 117 -15.66 -43.04 0.83
CA MET A 117 -14.99 -43.75 -0.25
C MET A 117 -14.17 -44.93 0.29
N GLN A 118 -13.45 -44.74 1.41
CA GLN A 118 -12.70 -45.82 2.04
C GLN A 118 -13.64 -46.94 2.50
N GLN A 119 -14.76 -46.59 3.15
CA GLN A 119 -15.76 -47.57 3.55
C GLN A 119 -16.28 -48.39 2.35
N GLN A 120 -16.57 -47.75 1.22
CA GLN A 120 -16.99 -48.45 0.01
C GLN A 120 -15.93 -49.40 -0.56
N LEU A 121 -14.65 -49.04 -0.45
CA LEU A 121 -13.55 -49.92 -0.86
C LEU A 121 -13.45 -51.14 0.06
N ASP A 122 -13.62 -50.95 1.37
CA ASP A 122 -13.60 -52.03 2.35
C ASP A 122 -14.78 -52.99 2.13
N GLU A 123 -16.00 -52.48 1.93
CA GLU A 123 -17.20 -53.26 1.59
C GLU A 123 -17.03 -54.01 0.26
N TYR A 124 -16.41 -53.39 -0.74
CA TYR A 124 -16.12 -54.06 -2.02
C TYR A 124 -15.11 -55.19 -1.86
N GLN A 125 -14.08 -55.01 -1.04
CA GLN A 125 -13.08 -56.04 -0.76
C GLN A 125 -13.72 -57.25 -0.06
N GLU A 126 -14.57 -57.02 0.95
CA GLU A 126 -15.30 -58.09 1.63
C GLU A 126 -16.18 -58.88 0.64
N LEU A 127 -16.91 -58.16 -0.23
CA LEU A 127 -17.74 -58.80 -1.25
C LEU A 127 -16.90 -59.62 -2.26
N LEU A 128 -15.72 -59.11 -2.64
CA LEU A 128 -14.78 -59.82 -3.50
C LEU A 128 -14.29 -61.11 -2.84
N ASP A 129 -13.96 -61.07 -1.56
CA ASP A 129 -13.51 -62.24 -0.79
C ASP A 129 -14.61 -63.31 -0.72
N ILE A 130 -15.86 -62.92 -0.45
CA ILE A 130 -17.02 -63.83 -0.49
C ILE A 130 -17.18 -64.44 -1.89
N LYS A 131 -17.05 -63.64 -2.95
CA LYS A 131 -17.15 -64.13 -4.33
C LYS A 131 -16.05 -65.15 -4.64
N LEU A 132 -14.82 -64.90 -4.20
CA LEU A 132 -13.71 -65.84 -4.39
C LEU A 132 -13.95 -67.16 -3.65
N ALA A 133 -14.49 -67.12 -2.43
CA ALA A 133 -14.89 -68.31 -1.69
C ALA A 133 -15.95 -69.13 -2.46
N LEU A 134 -17.00 -68.47 -2.96
CA LEU A 134 -18.05 -69.11 -3.77
C LEU A 134 -17.51 -69.72 -5.07
N ASP A 135 -16.59 -69.04 -5.76
CA ASP A 135 -15.93 -69.59 -6.94
C ASP A 135 -15.12 -70.86 -6.62
N MET A 136 -14.44 -70.88 -5.48
CA MET A 136 -13.72 -72.06 -5.02
C MET A 136 -14.68 -73.23 -4.74
N GLU A 137 -15.81 -72.98 -4.08
CA GLU A 137 -16.85 -73.99 -3.85
C GLU A 137 -17.41 -74.53 -5.17
N ILE A 138 -17.76 -73.67 -6.12
CA ILE A 138 -18.27 -74.07 -7.45
C ILE A 138 -17.24 -74.93 -8.19
N ASN A 139 -15.96 -74.57 -8.14
CA ASN A 139 -14.91 -75.35 -8.78
C ASN A 139 -14.71 -76.71 -8.10
N ALA A 140 -14.85 -76.79 -6.78
CA ALA A 140 -14.83 -78.07 -6.06
C ALA A 140 -16.02 -78.95 -6.47
N TYR A 141 -17.24 -78.39 -6.54
CA TYR A 141 -18.42 -79.12 -7.01
C TYR A 141 -18.27 -79.63 -8.45
N ARG A 142 -17.69 -78.83 -9.36
CA ARG A 142 -17.41 -79.26 -10.74
C ARG A 142 -16.46 -80.45 -10.79
N LYS A 143 -15.35 -80.43 -10.04
CA LYS A 143 -14.39 -81.55 -9.98
C LYS A 143 -15.00 -82.84 -9.44
N LEU A 144 -15.88 -82.73 -8.44
CA LEU A 144 -16.62 -83.89 -7.90
C LEU A 144 -17.54 -84.50 -8.96
N LEU A 145 -18.25 -83.66 -9.71
CA LEU A 145 -19.12 -84.09 -10.83
C LEU A 145 -18.29 -84.73 -11.95
N GLU A 146 -17.19 -84.12 -12.37
CA GLU A 146 -16.28 -84.67 -13.39
C GLU A 146 -15.74 -86.06 -12.99
N GLY A 147 -15.39 -86.26 -11.71
CA GLY A 147 -14.95 -87.56 -11.20
C GLY A 147 -16.05 -88.63 -11.15
N GLU A 148 -17.31 -88.24 -10.89
CA GLU A 148 -18.46 -89.15 -10.99
C GLU A 148 -18.79 -89.51 -12.45
N GLU A 149 -18.72 -88.54 -13.37
CA GLU A 149 -18.91 -88.77 -14.82
C GLU A 149 -17.89 -89.77 -15.38
N GLU A 150 -16.62 -89.68 -14.95
CA GLU A 150 -15.56 -90.61 -15.33
C GLU A 150 -15.80 -92.03 -14.77
N ARG A 151 -16.26 -92.17 -13.52
CA ARG A 151 -16.64 -93.47 -12.92
C ARG A 151 -17.82 -94.12 -13.62
N LEU A 152 -18.80 -93.33 -14.05
CA LEU A 152 -20.02 -93.79 -14.72
C LEU A 152 -19.82 -94.03 -16.23
N ARG A 153 -18.61 -93.79 -16.78
CA ARG A 153 -18.28 -93.87 -18.21
C ARG A 153 -19.26 -93.10 -19.10
N LEU A 154 -19.75 -91.97 -18.60
CA LEU A 154 -20.52 -91.05 -19.40
C LEU A 154 -19.53 -90.30 -20.29
N SER A 155 -19.60 -90.53 -21.61
CA SER A 155 -18.72 -89.86 -22.58
C SER A 155 -18.76 -88.34 -22.33
N PRO A 156 -17.62 -87.64 -22.31
CA PRO A 156 -17.60 -86.22 -21.96
C PRO A 156 -18.45 -85.47 -22.99
N SER A 157 -19.58 -84.93 -22.52
CA SER A 157 -20.45 -84.08 -23.33
C SER A 157 -19.68 -82.81 -23.69
N PRO A 158 -19.71 -82.33 -24.95
CA PRO A 158 -18.85 -81.23 -25.36
C PRO A 158 -19.22 -79.98 -24.58
N SER A 159 -18.23 -79.45 -23.87
CA SER A 159 -18.29 -78.21 -23.11
C SER A 159 -18.91 -77.09 -23.94
N SER A 160 -20.08 -76.63 -23.54
CA SER A 160 -20.70 -75.44 -24.11
C SER A 160 -19.78 -74.24 -23.91
N GLN A 161 -19.37 -73.68 -25.05
CA GLN A 161 -18.55 -72.49 -25.17
C GLN A 161 -19.09 -71.37 -24.27
N LYS A 162 -18.38 -71.06 -23.19
CA LYS A 162 -18.50 -69.76 -22.55
C LYS A 162 -17.50 -68.82 -23.18
N SER A 163 -18.03 -67.92 -23.99
CA SER A 163 -17.41 -66.69 -24.46
C SER A 163 -16.85 -65.91 -23.25
N GLY A 164 -15.57 -66.12 -22.97
CA GLY A 164 -14.80 -65.34 -22.03
C GLY A 164 -14.17 -64.18 -22.78
N SER A 165 -14.79 -63.00 -22.68
CA SER A 165 -14.19 -61.73 -23.10
C SER A 165 -12.84 -61.57 -22.39
N ARG A 166 -11.75 -61.67 -23.16
CA ARG A 166 -10.38 -61.41 -22.69
C ARG A 166 -10.19 -59.90 -22.63
N THR A 167 -10.54 -59.27 -21.51
CA THR A 167 -9.95 -57.97 -21.17
C THR A 167 -8.53 -58.21 -20.68
N ARG A 168 -7.59 -57.88 -21.57
CA ARG A 168 -6.17 -57.79 -21.26
C ARG A 168 -5.98 -56.58 -20.34
N VAL A 169 -5.77 -56.80 -19.05
CA VAL A 169 -5.15 -55.81 -18.17
C VAL A 169 -3.70 -56.20 -18.00
N SER A 170 -2.85 -55.43 -18.68
CA SER A 170 -1.41 -55.43 -18.58
C SER A 170 -0.98 -55.12 -17.15
N SER A 171 -0.27 -56.07 -16.54
CA SER A 171 0.57 -55.83 -15.37
C SER A 171 1.89 -55.18 -15.81
N SER A 172 2.07 -53.91 -15.43
CA SER A 172 3.40 -53.27 -15.39
C SER A 172 3.31 -52.03 -14.51
N GLY A 173 3.94 -52.06 -13.34
CA GLY A 173 3.95 -50.89 -12.45
C GLY A 173 4.46 -51.16 -11.06
N GLN A 174 5.65 -51.73 -10.96
CA GLN A 174 6.48 -51.69 -9.77
C GLN A 174 6.82 -50.22 -9.45
N SER A 175 6.42 -49.70 -8.28
CA SER A 175 7.23 -48.68 -7.61
C SER A 175 7.02 -48.69 -6.09
N SER A 176 8.04 -49.19 -5.43
CA SER A 176 8.38 -48.90 -4.06
C SER A 176 8.95 -47.49 -3.96
N THR A 177 8.32 -46.57 -3.23
CA THR A 177 9.03 -45.45 -2.59
C THR A 177 8.33 -45.04 -1.29
N LYS A 178 8.92 -45.53 -0.20
CA LYS A 178 9.02 -44.85 1.10
C LYS A 178 9.65 -43.45 0.90
N LYS A 179 9.31 -42.53 1.81
CA LYS A 179 10.01 -41.24 2.10
C LYS A 179 9.77 -40.15 1.04
N ARG A 180 9.55 -38.87 1.36
CA ARG A 180 9.81 -38.04 2.54
C ARG A 180 8.84 -36.85 2.51
N LYS A 181 8.39 -36.41 3.67
CA LYS A 181 7.99 -35.03 3.94
C LYS A 181 9.18 -34.14 3.55
N LEU A 182 9.05 -33.36 2.49
CA LEU A 182 9.92 -32.23 2.18
C LEU A 182 9.23 -31.03 2.83
N GLU A 183 9.67 -30.69 4.03
CA GLU A 183 9.59 -29.31 4.51
C GLU A 183 10.59 -28.53 3.67
N ASP A 184 10.08 -27.88 2.62
CA ASP A 184 10.82 -26.83 1.96
C ASP A 184 10.60 -25.56 2.78
N GLY A 185 11.60 -25.22 3.60
CA GLY A 185 11.73 -23.92 4.21
C GLY A 185 12.11 -22.89 3.15
N GLU A 186 11.22 -22.67 2.17
CA GLU A 186 11.31 -21.51 1.30
C GLU A 186 10.63 -20.36 2.05
N SER A 187 11.39 -19.30 2.33
CA SER A 187 10.83 -18.02 2.77
C SER A 187 9.68 -17.64 1.84
N ARG A 188 8.43 -17.81 2.30
CA ARG A 188 7.23 -17.56 1.48
C ARG A 188 7.12 -16.07 1.19
N THR A 189 7.82 -15.60 0.16
CA THR A 189 7.60 -14.24 -0.35
C THR A 189 6.20 -14.20 -0.95
N SER A 190 5.30 -13.45 -0.31
CA SER A 190 3.93 -13.30 -0.78
C SER A 190 3.79 -11.96 -1.49
N PHE A 191 3.00 -11.90 -2.56
CA PHE A 191 2.69 -10.63 -3.22
C PHE A 191 1.28 -10.20 -2.91
N SER A 192 1.12 -9.02 -2.32
CA SER A 192 -0.17 -8.36 -2.19
C SER A 192 -0.55 -7.71 -3.53
N GLN A 193 -1.73 -8.04 -4.05
CA GLN A 193 -2.18 -7.64 -5.40
C GLN A 193 -3.41 -6.75 -5.31
N HIS A 194 -3.39 -5.62 -6.03
CA HIS A 194 -4.49 -4.66 -6.09
C HIS A 194 -4.77 -4.32 -7.55
N ALA A 195 -5.96 -4.65 -8.05
CA ALA A 195 -6.38 -4.35 -9.41
C ALA A 195 -7.62 -3.46 -9.43
N ARG A 196 -7.70 -2.55 -10.41
CA ARG A 196 -8.87 -1.71 -10.67
C ARG A 196 -9.11 -1.62 -12.17
N THR A 197 -10.36 -1.55 -12.59
CA THR A 197 -10.72 -1.41 -14.00
C THR A 197 -11.99 -0.57 -14.06
N SER A 198 -11.94 0.51 -14.84
CA SER A 198 -13.05 1.43 -15.09
C SER A 198 -13.67 1.20 -16.48
N GLY A 199 -12.88 0.65 -17.42
CA GLY A 199 -13.31 0.40 -18.80
C GLY A 199 -13.56 -1.08 -19.14
N ARG A 200 -13.63 -1.36 -20.44
CA ARG A 200 -13.85 -2.72 -20.99
C ARG A 200 -12.65 -3.64 -20.83
N VAL A 201 -11.45 -3.08 -20.73
CA VAL A 201 -10.18 -3.83 -20.72
C VAL A 201 -9.52 -3.74 -19.37
N ALA A 202 -9.17 -4.90 -18.81
CA ALA A 202 -8.48 -5.05 -17.54
C ALA A 202 -7.02 -5.46 -17.74
N VAL A 203 -6.16 -5.08 -16.79
CA VAL A 203 -4.82 -5.66 -16.65
C VAL A 203 -4.96 -7.01 -15.94
N GLU A 204 -4.98 -8.07 -16.75
CA GLU A 204 -5.29 -9.44 -16.30
C GLU A 204 -4.15 -9.99 -15.45
N GLU A 205 -2.93 -9.90 -15.97
CA GLU A 205 -1.75 -10.50 -15.37
C GLU A 205 -0.52 -9.68 -15.71
N VAL A 206 0.42 -9.64 -14.77
CA VAL A 206 1.72 -9.03 -14.99
C VAL A 206 2.77 -9.95 -14.40
N ASP A 207 3.78 -10.26 -15.21
CA ASP A 207 4.90 -11.09 -14.78
C ASP A 207 5.80 -10.34 -13.79
N LEU A 208 6.21 -11.03 -12.73
CA LEU A 208 7.01 -10.47 -11.63
C LEU A 208 8.47 -10.21 -12.04
N GLU A 209 8.98 -10.98 -12.99
CA GLU A 209 10.32 -10.84 -13.56
C GLU A 209 10.34 -9.84 -14.73
N GLY A 210 9.18 -9.27 -15.07
CA GLY A 210 9.05 -8.30 -16.15
C GLY A 210 9.07 -8.92 -17.55
N LYS A 211 8.75 -10.21 -17.70
CA LYS A 211 8.73 -10.86 -19.02
C LYS A 211 7.55 -10.40 -19.89
N PHE A 212 6.38 -10.17 -19.31
CA PHE A 212 5.19 -9.74 -20.05
C PHE A 212 4.16 -8.98 -19.21
N VAL A 213 3.26 -8.29 -19.92
CA VAL A 213 2.00 -7.75 -19.40
C VAL A 213 0.85 -8.32 -20.23
N ARG A 214 -0.19 -8.83 -19.57
CA ARG A 214 -1.38 -9.41 -20.24
C ARG A 214 -2.61 -8.57 -19.96
N LEU A 215 -3.33 -8.22 -21.02
CA LEU A 215 -4.61 -7.50 -20.94
C LEU A 215 -5.75 -8.41 -21.40
N ARG A 216 -6.92 -8.25 -20.77
CA ARG A 216 -8.16 -8.95 -21.13
C ARG A 216 -9.26 -7.95 -21.43
N ASN A 217 -9.90 -8.06 -22.59
CA ASN A 217 -11.19 -7.41 -22.79
C ASN A 217 -12.27 -8.24 -22.09
N LYS A 218 -12.92 -7.68 -21.08
CA LYS A 218 -13.97 -8.34 -20.29
C LYS A 218 -15.38 -8.02 -20.81
N SER A 219 -15.49 -7.28 -21.90
CA SER A 219 -16.77 -6.95 -22.52
C SER A 219 -17.09 -7.90 -23.67
N ASN A 220 -18.37 -7.90 -24.05
CA ASN A 220 -18.92 -8.58 -25.22
C ASN A 220 -18.77 -7.76 -26.51
N GLU A 221 -18.05 -6.63 -26.47
CA GLU A 221 -17.82 -5.76 -27.62
C GLU A 221 -16.32 -5.58 -27.89
N ASP A 222 -15.97 -5.41 -29.16
CA ASP A 222 -14.61 -5.09 -29.56
C ASP A 222 -14.19 -3.72 -28.99
N GLN A 223 -12.97 -3.64 -28.47
CA GLN A 223 -12.39 -2.39 -27.96
C GLN A 223 -11.19 -1.98 -28.81
N SER A 224 -11.28 -0.82 -29.47
CA SER A 224 -10.12 -0.19 -30.09
C SER A 224 -9.17 0.34 -29.00
N LEU A 225 -7.91 -0.08 -29.06
CA LEU A 225 -6.83 0.40 -28.18
C LEU A 225 -5.82 1.24 -28.97
N GLY A 226 -6.23 1.80 -30.10
CA GLY A 226 -5.37 2.62 -30.95
C GLY A 226 -4.70 3.76 -30.17
N ASN A 227 -3.36 3.78 -30.16
CA ASN A 227 -2.53 4.75 -29.44
C ASN A 227 -2.64 4.74 -27.91
N TRP A 228 -3.36 3.78 -27.33
CA TRP A 228 -3.39 3.59 -25.88
C TRP A 228 -2.00 3.20 -25.38
N GLN A 229 -1.77 3.37 -24.08
CA GLN A 229 -0.47 3.10 -23.48
C GLN A 229 -0.58 2.17 -22.29
N ILE A 230 0.43 1.33 -22.11
CA ILE A 230 0.68 0.63 -20.86
C ILE A 230 1.84 1.35 -20.19
N LYS A 231 1.59 1.95 -19.03
CA LYS A 231 2.61 2.59 -18.20
C LYS A 231 2.97 1.66 -17.05
N ARG A 232 4.26 1.35 -16.92
CA ARG A 232 4.81 0.49 -15.87
C ARG A 232 5.77 1.29 -15.01
N GLN A 233 5.57 1.25 -13.69
CA GLN A 233 6.42 1.87 -12.68
C GLN A 233 6.91 0.78 -11.72
N ASN A 234 8.23 0.67 -11.57
CA ASN A 234 8.90 -0.32 -10.73
C ASN A 234 9.60 0.42 -9.60
N GLY A 235 9.09 0.32 -8.38
CA GLY A 235 9.61 1.07 -7.24
C GLY A 235 9.68 2.57 -7.51
N GLU A 236 10.88 3.13 -7.37
CA GLU A 236 11.21 4.54 -7.61
C GLU A 236 11.79 4.79 -9.01
N ASP A 237 11.92 3.76 -9.84
CA ASP A 237 12.48 3.88 -11.18
C ASP A 237 11.58 4.74 -12.09
N ALA A 238 12.21 5.33 -13.10
CA ALA A 238 11.52 6.07 -14.15
C ALA A 238 10.48 5.16 -14.84
N PRO A 239 9.22 5.63 -15.01
CA PRO A 239 8.18 4.80 -15.60
C PRO A 239 8.43 4.56 -17.08
N ILE A 240 8.24 3.32 -17.51
CA ILE A 240 8.37 2.91 -18.91
C ILE A 240 6.98 2.79 -19.55
N CYS A 241 6.86 3.15 -20.81
CA CYS A 241 5.58 3.23 -21.52
C CYS A 241 5.61 2.48 -22.84
N TYR A 242 4.77 1.46 -22.97
CA TYR A 242 4.46 0.82 -24.25
C TYR A 242 3.27 1.52 -24.89
N ARG A 243 3.30 1.78 -26.21
CA ARG A 243 2.19 2.35 -26.97
C ARG A 243 1.65 1.34 -27.98
N PHE A 244 0.35 1.12 -27.98
CA PHE A 244 -0.33 0.28 -28.96
C PHE A 244 -0.29 0.89 -30.36
N PRO A 245 -0.20 0.06 -31.42
CA PRO A 245 -0.36 0.52 -32.79
C PRO A 245 -1.70 1.25 -33.01
N PRO A 246 -1.77 2.27 -33.88
CA PRO A 246 -2.96 3.10 -34.05
C PRO A 246 -4.25 2.34 -34.42
N LYS A 247 -4.12 1.16 -35.04
CA LYS A 247 -5.24 0.35 -35.53
C LYS A 247 -5.44 -0.95 -34.72
N PHE A 248 -4.86 -1.03 -33.53
CA PHE A 248 -5.01 -2.23 -32.69
C PHE A 248 -6.41 -2.29 -32.07
N THR A 249 -7.10 -3.41 -32.26
CA THR A 249 -8.41 -3.69 -31.67
C THR A 249 -8.34 -5.00 -30.90
N LEU A 250 -8.66 -4.94 -29.60
CA LEU A 250 -8.80 -6.11 -28.77
C LEU A 250 -10.24 -6.62 -28.84
N LYS A 251 -10.41 -7.79 -29.46
CA LYS A 251 -11.72 -8.42 -29.65
C LYS A 251 -12.41 -8.71 -28.31
N ALA A 252 -13.75 -8.77 -28.34
CA ALA A 252 -14.56 -9.14 -27.18
C ALA A 252 -14.07 -10.46 -26.55
N ASN A 253 -13.97 -10.51 -25.21
CA ASN A 253 -13.51 -11.67 -24.43
C ASN A 253 -12.11 -12.21 -24.79
N GLN A 254 -11.30 -11.49 -25.57
CA GLN A 254 -9.96 -11.92 -25.94
C GLN A 254 -8.87 -11.32 -25.05
N LEU A 255 -7.71 -11.97 -25.11
CA LEU A 255 -6.48 -11.60 -24.41
C LEU A 255 -5.44 -11.08 -25.41
N VAL A 256 -4.61 -10.15 -24.96
CA VAL A 256 -3.34 -9.81 -25.62
C VAL A 256 -2.23 -9.83 -24.59
N THR A 257 -1.10 -10.45 -24.95
CA THR A 257 0.12 -10.46 -24.16
C THR A 257 1.16 -9.59 -24.85
N ILE A 258 1.73 -8.65 -24.10
CA ILE A 258 2.80 -7.77 -24.55
C ILE A 258 4.08 -8.24 -23.84
N TRP A 259 4.90 -8.96 -24.59
CA TRP A 259 6.17 -9.51 -24.17
C TRP A 259 7.27 -8.45 -24.28
N ALA A 260 8.21 -8.45 -23.33
CA ALA A 260 9.47 -7.75 -23.50
C ALA A 260 10.38 -8.51 -24.49
N ALA A 261 11.28 -7.80 -25.17
CA ALA A 261 12.20 -8.42 -26.14
C ALA A 261 13.09 -9.51 -25.52
N GLY A 262 13.49 -9.35 -24.25
CA GLY A 262 14.33 -10.31 -23.53
C GLY A 262 13.61 -11.61 -23.16
N ALA A 263 12.29 -11.69 -23.31
CA ALA A 263 11.54 -12.92 -23.03
C ALA A 263 11.74 -14.01 -24.09
N GLY A 264 12.31 -13.68 -25.26
CA GLY A 264 12.63 -14.65 -26.31
C GLY A 264 11.41 -15.24 -27.05
N VAL A 265 10.24 -14.59 -26.95
CA VAL A 265 9.00 -15.04 -27.58
C VAL A 265 8.84 -14.42 -28.99
N SER A 266 8.31 -15.21 -29.93
CA SER A 266 8.00 -14.76 -31.29
C SER A 266 6.87 -13.72 -31.33
N HIS A 267 6.99 -12.74 -32.22
CA HIS A 267 5.98 -11.70 -32.40
C HIS A 267 4.82 -12.19 -33.29
N ASN A 268 3.69 -12.54 -32.68
CA ASN A 268 2.50 -13.08 -33.34
C ASN A 268 1.24 -12.23 -33.02
N PRO A 269 1.11 -11.02 -33.59
CA PRO A 269 -0.07 -10.19 -33.36
C PRO A 269 -1.34 -10.83 -33.98
N PRO A 270 -2.54 -10.62 -33.38
CA PRO A 270 -2.81 -9.66 -32.31
C PRO A 270 -2.68 -10.23 -30.89
N THR A 271 -2.46 -11.54 -30.72
CA THR A 271 -2.44 -12.19 -29.39
C THR A 271 -1.13 -11.97 -28.66
N ASP A 272 -0.01 -12.03 -29.37
CA ASP A 272 1.34 -11.93 -28.79
C ASP A 272 2.13 -10.82 -29.45
N MET A 273 2.25 -9.71 -28.74
CA MET A 273 3.00 -8.54 -29.17
C MET A 273 4.35 -8.49 -28.47
N VAL A 274 5.41 -8.08 -29.16
CA VAL A 274 6.74 -7.97 -28.58
C VAL A 274 7.16 -6.51 -28.61
N TRP A 275 7.51 -5.97 -27.44
CA TRP A 275 8.09 -4.65 -27.30
C TRP A 275 9.57 -4.70 -27.64
N LYS A 276 9.88 -4.67 -28.95
CA LYS A 276 11.21 -4.94 -29.50
C LYS A 276 12.35 -4.08 -28.93
N ASN A 277 12.04 -2.84 -28.54
CA ASN A 277 13.04 -1.87 -28.06
C ASN A 277 13.21 -1.91 -26.53
N GLN A 278 12.60 -2.89 -25.85
CA GLN A 278 12.71 -3.00 -24.41
C GLN A 278 12.96 -4.44 -23.97
N SER A 279 14.09 -4.68 -23.30
CA SER A 279 14.52 -6.02 -22.88
C SER A 279 13.66 -6.60 -21.75
N SER A 280 13.12 -5.76 -20.86
CA SER A 280 12.25 -6.17 -19.75
C SER A 280 11.22 -5.09 -19.40
N TRP A 281 10.04 -5.51 -18.92
CA TRP A 281 9.09 -4.63 -18.22
C TRP A 281 9.59 -4.19 -16.84
N GLY A 282 10.69 -4.80 -16.38
CA GLY A 282 11.34 -4.59 -15.10
C GLY A 282 10.67 -5.34 -13.95
N SER A 283 11.52 -5.72 -13.01
CA SER A 283 11.24 -6.50 -11.82
C SER A 283 11.46 -5.64 -10.57
N GLY A 284 10.98 -6.10 -9.42
CA GLY A 284 11.16 -5.41 -8.15
C GLY A 284 10.05 -5.74 -7.15
N ASP A 285 10.13 -5.13 -5.98
CA ASP A 285 9.23 -5.42 -4.87
C ASP A 285 7.93 -4.62 -4.93
N SER A 286 7.90 -3.49 -5.65
CA SER A 286 6.68 -2.70 -5.84
C SER A 286 6.50 -2.41 -7.32
N LEU A 287 5.43 -2.96 -7.89
CA LEU A 287 5.21 -2.97 -9.33
C LEU A 287 3.83 -2.37 -9.60
N ARG A 288 3.74 -1.31 -10.40
CA ARG A 288 2.46 -0.70 -10.82
C ARG A 288 2.36 -0.67 -12.33
N THR A 289 1.36 -1.35 -12.88
CA THR A 289 1.02 -1.33 -14.31
C THR A 289 -0.33 -0.65 -14.49
N ALA A 290 -0.39 0.35 -15.37
CA ALA A 290 -1.61 1.05 -15.72
C ALA A 290 -1.84 1.02 -17.23
N LEU A 291 -3.09 0.86 -17.64
CA LEU A 291 -3.56 1.03 -19.01
C LEU A 291 -4.18 2.41 -19.13
N LEU A 292 -3.65 3.22 -20.04
CA LEU A 292 -4.09 4.57 -20.33
C LEU A 292 -4.68 4.66 -21.73
N THR A 293 -5.74 5.45 -21.88
CA THR A 293 -6.33 5.78 -23.18
C THR A 293 -5.41 6.67 -24.01
N SER A 294 -5.79 6.94 -25.26
CA SER A 294 -5.08 7.90 -26.13
C SER A 294 -5.06 9.34 -25.58
N SER A 295 -6.01 9.69 -24.69
CA SER A 295 -6.05 10.99 -23.99
C SER A 295 -5.22 11.01 -22.71
N GLY A 296 -4.63 9.88 -22.29
CA GLY A 296 -3.87 9.77 -21.05
C GLY A 296 -4.72 9.47 -19.80
N GLU A 297 -5.99 9.11 -19.97
CA GLU A 297 -6.86 8.69 -18.87
C GLU A 297 -6.56 7.25 -18.46
N GLU A 298 -6.40 6.97 -17.17
CA GLU A 298 -6.20 5.61 -16.65
C GLU A 298 -7.52 4.84 -16.59
N VAL A 299 -7.64 3.76 -17.36
CA VAL A 299 -8.85 2.93 -17.44
C VAL A 299 -8.72 1.57 -16.77
N ALA A 300 -7.49 1.12 -16.52
CA ALA A 300 -7.23 -0.03 -15.68
C ALA A 300 -5.86 0.09 -15.02
N MET A 301 -5.72 -0.51 -13.84
CA MET A 301 -4.43 -0.62 -13.17
C MET A 301 -4.31 -1.92 -12.38
N ARG A 302 -3.07 -2.37 -12.21
CA ARG A 302 -2.69 -3.48 -11.34
C ARG A 302 -1.42 -3.12 -10.59
N LYS A 303 -1.44 -3.20 -9.27
CA LYS A 303 -0.29 -2.99 -8.38
C LYS A 303 0.03 -4.30 -7.66
N LEU A 304 1.29 -4.72 -7.67
CA LEU A 304 1.81 -5.87 -6.94
C LEU A 304 2.88 -5.37 -5.99
N VAL A 305 2.82 -5.77 -4.71
CA VAL A 305 3.83 -5.44 -3.70
C VAL A 305 4.29 -6.72 -3.01
N ARG A 306 5.60 -7.02 -3.06
CA ARG A 306 6.21 -8.14 -2.35
C ARG A 306 6.22 -7.84 -0.85
N THR A 307 5.70 -8.78 -0.07
CA THR A 307 5.80 -8.80 1.38
C THR A 307 6.70 -9.97 1.76
N ILE A 308 7.82 -9.64 2.39
CA ILE A 308 8.71 -10.63 3.02
C ILE A 308 8.14 -10.90 4.41
N VAL A 309 7.71 -12.13 4.66
CA VAL A 309 7.41 -12.59 6.01
C VAL A 309 8.71 -13.19 6.53
N VAL A 310 9.35 -12.49 7.46
CA VAL A 310 10.44 -13.07 8.27
C VAL A 310 9.73 -13.86 9.37
N ASN A 311 9.96 -15.17 9.42
CA ASN A 311 9.55 -15.97 10.56
C ASN A 311 10.62 -15.75 11.64
N ASP A 312 10.30 -15.03 12.70
CA ASP A 312 11.12 -14.94 13.92
C ASP A 312 10.86 -16.19 14.79
N ASP A 313 11.18 -17.38 14.27
CA ASP A 313 11.05 -18.67 15.00
C ASP A 313 12.44 -19.26 15.32
N ASP A 314 13.42 -18.43 15.73
CA ASP A 314 14.74 -18.88 16.19
C ASP A 314 15.18 -18.16 17.48
N GLU A 315 14.30 -18.00 18.47
CA GLU A 315 14.71 -17.70 19.85
C GLU A 315 13.81 -18.44 20.84
N GLU A 316 14.27 -19.60 21.31
CA GLU A 316 14.18 -20.07 22.71
C GLU A 316 14.50 -21.58 22.77
N ASP A 317 15.70 -21.90 23.25
CA ASP A 317 16.02 -22.97 24.21
C ASP A 317 17.44 -23.49 23.98
N ASP A 318 18.39 -23.01 24.78
CA ASP A 318 19.54 -23.79 25.27
C ASP A 318 20.14 -23.07 26.49
N GLU A 319 19.51 -23.27 27.65
CA GLU A 319 20.11 -23.02 28.96
C GLU A 319 20.75 -24.32 29.45
N ASP A 320 22.10 -24.43 29.38
CA ASP A 320 22.97 -25.06 30.39
C ASP A 320 24.40 -25.32 29.85
N GLY A 321 25.42 -24.83 30.58
CA GLY A 321 26.80 -25.32 30.38
C GLY A 321 27.91 -24.31 30.64
N ILE A 322 28.22 -24.09 31.91
CA ILE A 322 29.48 -23.55 32.47
C ILE A 322 30.70 -23.88 31.61
N HIS A 323 31.56 -22.90 31.29
CA HIS A 323 33.03 -22.95 31.41
C HIS A 323 33.62 -21.53 31.23
N GLY A 324 34.21 -21.01 32.31
CA GLY A 324 34.88 -19.71 32.29
C GLY A 324 36.22 -19.74 31.55
N HIS A 325 36.55 -18.64 30.88
CA HIS A 325 37.93 -18.21 30.71
C HIS A 325 37.99 -16.68 30.62
N HIS A 326 38.63 -16.08 31.64
CA HIS A 326 39.17 -14.74 31.57
C HIS A 326 40.19 -14.65 30.43
N HIS A 327 40.02 -13.65 29.56
CA HIS A 327 41.15 -12.96 28.94
C HIS A 327 40.86 -11.47 28.86
N HIS A 328 41.55 -10.72 29.72
CA HIS A 328 41.82 -9.30 29.52
C HIS A 328 42.61 -9.13 28.22
N SER A 329 42.16 -8.24 27.34
CA SER A 329 43.07 -7.44 26.51
C SER A 329 42.49 -6.06 26.25
N HIS A 330 43.40 -5.10 26.30
CA HIS A 330 43.25 -3.66 26.31
C HIS A 330 43.00 -3.05 24.91
N CYS A 331 42.34 -1.87 24.91
CA CYS A 331 42.41 -0.72 24.00
C CYS A 331 42.31 -0.95 22.47
N SER A 332 41.41 -0.27 21.75
CA SER A 332 41.60 1.15 21.38
C SER A 332 40.28 1.87 21.02
N ALA A 333 40.29 3.18 21.28
CA ALA A 333 39.16 4.09 21.23
C ALA A 333 38.87 4.70 19.85
N SER A 334 37.59 4.95 19.58
CA SER A 334 36.99 6.09 18.84
C SER A 334 35.48 5.75 18.70
N GLY A 335 34.49 6.41 19.28
CA GLY A 335 34.31 7.84 19.51
C GLY A 335 33.31 8.39 18.49
N ASP A 336 32.00 8.16 18.68
CA ASP A 336 30.93 9.19 18.58
C ASP A 336 29.55 8.61 19.00
N PRO A 337 28.77 9.25 19.90
CA PRO A 337 27.46 8.77 20.35
C PRO A 337 26.30 9.62 19.78
N GLY A 338 25.20 8.99 19.35
CA GLY A 338 24.08 9.78 18.81
C GLY A 338 22.78 9.05 18.53
N GLU A 339 22.36 8.08 19.34
CA GLU A 339 20.98 7.57 19.28
C GLU A 339 20.03 8.44 20.11
N TYR A 340 19.12 9.11 19.41
CA TYR A 340 18.02 9.90 19.95
C TYR A 340 16.90 8.97 20.42
N ASN A 341 16.89 8.65 21.71
CA ASN A 341 15.79 7.90 22.33
C ASN A 341 14.61 8.86 22.62
N LEU A 342 13.55 8.81 21.81
CA LEU A 342 12.28 9.50 22.09
C LEU A 342 11.52 8.78 23.22
N ARG A 343 11.87 9.09 24.47
CA ARG A 343 10.99 8.90 25.62
C ARG A 343 10.68 10.25 26.27
N SER A 344 9.40 10.61 26.20
CA SER A 344 8.67 11.54 27.08
C SER A 344 9.33 12.89 27.38
N ARG A 345 9.16 13.87 26.48
CA ARG A 345 9.43 15.29 26.80
C ARG A 345 8.13 16.04 27.10
N THR A 346 7.97 16.41 28.36
CA THR A 346 7.01 17.42 28.83
C THR A 346 7.34 18.77 28.18
N VAL A 347 6.36 19.40 27.53
CA VAL A 347 6.53 20.69 26.84
C VAL A 347 6.43 21.83 27.86
N LEU A 348 7.46 22.67 27.97
CA LEU A 348 7.48 23.88 28.79
C LEU A 348 7.26 25.13 27.92
N CYS A 349 6.49 26.10 28.44
CA CYS A 349 6.18 27.37 27.78
C CYS A 349 7.38 28.33 27.84
N GLY A 350 7.78 28.88 26.69
CA GLY A 350 9.02 29.66 26.49
C GLY A 350 9.07 31.07 27.10
N THR A 351 8.07 31.49 27.87
CA THR A 351 8.05 32.87 28.43
C THR A 351 7.94 32.95 29.96
N CYS A 352 7.76 31.83 30.69
CA CYS A 352 7.69 31.88 32.16
C CYS A 352 8.25 30.66 32.94
N GLY A 353 8.74 29.60 32.28
CA GLY A 353 9.66 28.63 32.91
C GLY A 353 9.15 27.79 34.09
N GLN A 354 7.84 27.60 34.26
CA GLN A 354 7.27 26.70 35.29
C GLN A 354 6.50 25.52 34.64
N PRO A 355 6.54 24.30 35.22
CA PRO A 355 5.81 23.14 34.71
C PRO A 355 4.30 23.25 35.01
N ALA A 356 3.47 22.83 34.05
CA ALA A 356 2.01 22.84 34.19
C ALA A 356 1.53 21.76 35.18
N GLU A 357 1.12 22.17 36.38
CA GLU A 357 0.42 21.28 37.32
C GLU A 357 -1.01 21.03 36.82
N LYS A 358 -1.39 19.74 36.76
CA LYS A 358 -2.76 19.28 36.55
C LYS A 358 -3.62 19.68 37.75
N SER A 359 -4.52 20.64 37.59
CA SER A 359 -5.59 20.88 38.57
C SER A 359 -6.64 19.77 38.48
N SER A 360 -6.50 18.74 39.30
CA SER A 360 -7.59 17.86 39.70
C SER A 360 -8.53 18.61 40.65
N GLY A 361 -9.52 19.30 40.09
CA GLY A 361 -10.62 19.90 40.84
C GLY A 361 -11.73 18.90 41.07
N ALA A 362 -11.58 18.07 42.11
CA ALA A 362 -12.70 17.42 42.77
C ALA A 362 -13.10 18.31 43.97
N THR A 363 -14.31 18.86 43.96
CA THR A 363 -14.93 19.41 45.16
C THR A 363 -16.33 18.83 45.29
N ASN A 364 -16.51 18.10 46.38
CA ASN A 364 -17.77 17.59 46.88
C ASN A 364 -18.03 18.28 48.24
N VAL A 365 -19.27 18.73 48.43
CA VAL A 365 -20.02 18.94 49.69
C VAL A 365 -19.56 20.00 50.73
N GLY A 366 -20.50 20.90 51.03
CA GLY A 366 -20.97 21.10 52.42
C GLY A 366 -20.73 22.45 53.07
N THR A 367 -21.71 23.36 53.00
CA THR A 367 -22.55 23.85 54.12
C THR A 367 -23.61 24.81 53.59
#